data_AF-A0A1F2WKC0-F1
#
_entry.id   AF-A0A1F2WKC0-F1
#
_cell.length_a   1.000
_cell.length_b   1.000
_cell.length_c   1.000
_cell.angle_alpha   90.00
_cell.angle_beta   90.00
_cell.angle_gamma   90.00
#
_symmetry.space_group_name_H-M   'P 1'
#
loop_
_entity.id
_entity.type
_entity.pdbx_description
1 polymer ?
#
loop_
_entity_poly.entity_id
_entity_poly.type
_entity_poly.pdbx_seq_one_letter_code
_entity_poly.pdbx_strand_id
1 'polypeptide(L)'
;MPAAGQALASGFNEQGYNRDQIRELLQKDKARKKKFLMIGLPVGIIVIGAIALILVLFVFGGGISPEQYKKKALEIHKPVMEELNGVNSEGDIDGISQASDALRALFTESANGMEDAIPLFEDAEIEIENLKAPESLLSLKDELSAYYRALADYYRASIGAFNFVAAWYSIWEEYLNFSASFDKVRSNMTNAQVAALLNEDISKIAGFISQFQSLTVPAEYQSTIDRTVALISEDKAVLEKYKASYTNSDEKAWDAAQNAQQSFNDQWDSKVDTIFQDLYGQMNVVIILIQRGTDLENQLSSQEKA
;
A
#
# COMPACT_ATOMS: atom_id res chain seq x y z
N MET A 1 69.68 -22.48 70.13
CA MET A 1 69.16 -21.76 71.31
C MET A 1 67.75 -22.28 71.60
N PRO A 2 67.43 -22.64 72.86
CA PRO A 2 66.13 -23.17 73.25
C PRO A 2 65.15 -22.05 73.64
N ALA A 3 63.91 -22.44 73.94
CA ALA A 3 62.81 -21.70 74.58
C ALA A 3 61.71 -21.13 73.65
N ALA A 4 60.64 -21.91 73.44
CA ALA A 4 59.27 -21.42 73.22
C ALA A 4 58.22 -22.55 73.30
N GLY A 5 58.40 -23.51 74.22
CA GLY A 5 57.53 -24.69 74.37
C GLY A 5 56.79 -24.81 75.71
N GLN A 6 56.79 -23.79 76.57
CA GLN A 6 56.34 -23.98 77.97
C GLN A 6 55.45 -22.88 78.59
N ALA A 7 54.88 -21.95 77.80
CA ALA A 7 54.06 -20.87 78.36
C ALA A 7 52.65 -20.69 77.76
N LEU A 8 52.14 -21.69 77.04
CA LEU A 8 50.71 -21.77 76.68
C LEU A 8 50.10 -23.15 76.99
N ALA A 9 50.77 -23.92 77.85
CA ALA A 9 50.28 -25.17 78.46
C ALA A 9 49.77 -24.95 79.91
N SER A 10 49.46 -23.71 80.28
CA SER A 10 48.88 -23.38 81.59
C SER A 10 47.86 -22.26 81.41
N GLY A 11 46.59 -22.61 81.22
CA GLY A 11 45.55 -21.59 81.16
C GLY A 11 44.13 -21.97 80.76
N PHE A 12 43.84 -23.22 80.36
CA PHE A 12 42.45 -23.64 80.12
C PHE A 12 42.18 -25.05 80.64
N ASN A 13 42.29 -25.19 81.95
CA ASN A 13 41.59 -26.22 82.69
C ASN A 13 41.00 -25.54 83.93
N GLU A 14 39.76 -25.05 83.83
CA GLU A 14 38.83 -24.79 84.93
C GLU A 14 37.58 -24.07 84.39
N GLN A 15 36.65 -24.84 83.82
CA GLN A 15 35.19 -24.61 83.88
C GLN A 15 34.50 -25.74 83.10
N GLY A 16 34.23 -26.85 83.79
CA GLY A 16 33.46 -27.96 83.24
C GLY A 16 31.99 -27.57 83.08
N TYR A 17 31.51 -27.49 81.84
CA TYR A 17 30.08 -27.48 81.56
C TYR A 17 29.44 -28.79 82.03
N ASN A 18 28.31 -28.71 82.72
CA ASN A 18 27.58 -29.88 83.20
C ASN A 18 26.99 -30.67 82.00
N ARG A 19 26.81 -31.99 82.16
CA ARG A 19 26.36 -32.93 81.10
C ARG A 19 25.01 -32.52 80.48
N ASP A 20 24.18 -31.80 81.21
CA ASP A 20 22.89 -31.27 80.75
C ASP A 20 23.04 -30.02 79.85
N GLN A 21 24.07 -29.19 80.06
CA GLN A 21 24.38 -28.02 79.21
C GLN A 21 24.94 -28.44 77.84
N ILE A 22 25.71 -29.54 77.80
CA ILE A 22 26.22 -30.13 76.56
C ILE A 22 25.08 -30.75 75.73
N ARG A 23 24.06 -31.32 76.39
CA ARG A 23 22.86 -31.86 75.73
C ARG A 23 21.98 -30.76 75.11
N GLU A 24 21.86 -29.62 75.80
CA GLU A 24 21.12 -28.45 75.30
C GLU A 24 21.83 -27.76 74.12
N LEU A 25 23.17 -27.69 74.15
CA LEU A 25 24.00 -27.15 73.06
C LEU A 25 23.97 -28.04 71.80
N LEU A 26 23.99 -29.37 71.96
CA LEU A 26 23.87 -30.32 70.84
C LEU A 26 22.47 -30.32 70.19
N GLN A 27 21.40 -30.08 70.97
CA GLN A 27 20.05 -29.93 70.41
C GLN A 27 19.87 -28.59 69.68
N LYS A 28 20.46 -27.49 70.18
CA LYS A 28 20.49 -26.19 69.49
C LYS A 28 21.26 -26.23 68.15
N ASP A 29 22.28 -27.08 68.04
CA ASP A 29 23.06 -27.23 66.80
C ASP A 29 22.37 -28.12 65.73
N LYS A 30 21.65 -29.18 66.15
CA LYS A 30 20.78 -29.98 65.26
C LYS A 30 19.63 -29.17 64.67
N ALA A 31 19.06 -28.22 65.42
CA ALA A 31 17.99 -27.34 64.95
C ALA A 31 18.46 -26.27 63.95
N ARG A 32 19.69 -25.74 64.09
CA ARG A 32 20.27 -24.76 63.15
C ARG A 32 20.65 -25.39 61.80
N LYS A 33 21.25 -26.58 61.80
CA LYS A 33 21.60 -27.30 60.55
C LYS A 33 20.38 -27.68 59.71
N LYS A 34 19.25 -28.00 60.35
CA LYS A 34 17.98 -28.31 59.65
C LYS A 34 17.35 -27.07 58.99
N LYS A 35 17.49 -25.88 59.60
CA LYS A 35 17.02 -24.61 59.02
C LYS A 35 17.89 -24.11 57.85
N PHE A 36 19.22 -24.28 57.93
CA PHE A 36 20.11 -23.88 56.83
C PHE A 36 19.94 -24.76 55.59
N LEU A 37 19.70 -26.07 55.76
CA LEU A 37 19.45 -26.99 54.64
C LEU A 37 18.07 -26.80 53.99
N MET A 38 17.03 -26.42 54.76
CA MET A 38 15.67 -26.20 54.24
C MET A 38 15.46 -24.86 53.53
N ILE A 39 16.30 -23.84 53.78
CA ILE A 39 16.15 -22.50 53.18
C ILE A 39 17.26 -22.22 52.14
N GLY A 40 18.48 -22.75 52.32
CA GLY A 40 19.59 -22.52 51.39
C GLY A 40 19.52 -23.33 50.10
N LEU A 41 19.00 -24.57 50.15
CA LEU A 41 18.91 -25.44 48.96
C LEU A 41 17.86 -24.94 47.93
N PRO A 42 16.64 -24.52 48.34
CA PRO A 42 15.67 -23.98 47.39
C PRO A 42 16.12 -22.67 46.76
N VAL A 43 16.73 -21.76 47.54
CA VAL A 43 17.20 -20.46 47.02
C VAL A 43 18.39 -20.65 46.07
N GLY A 44 19.33 -21.57 46.36
CA GLY A 44 20.43 -21.90 45.45
C GLY A 44 19.96 -22.54 44.14
N ILE A 45 18.96 -23.43 44.19
CA ILE A 45 18.36 -24.05 43.00
C ILE A 45 17.52 -23.03 42.20
N ILE A 46 16.83 -22.10 42.87
CA ILE A 46 16.08 -21.03 42.20
C ILE A 46 17.03 -20.03 41.53
N VAL A 47 18.15 -19.68 42.16
CA VAL A 47 19.12 -18.73 41.57
C VAL A 47 19.88 -19.38 40.41
N ILE A 48 20.34 -20.63 40.55
CA ILE A 48 20.99 -21.35 39.44
C ILE A 48 19.97 -21.68 38.34
N GLY A 49 18.74 -22.03 38.71
CA GLY A 49 17.62 -22.23 37.79
C GLY A 49 17.25 -20.95 37.06
N ALA A 50 17.23 -19.79 37.72
CA ALA A 50 16.96 -18.50 37.10
C ALA A 50 18.11 -18.04 36.20
N ILE A 51 19.37 -18.25 36.61
CA ILE A 51 20.54 -17.95 35.75
C ILE A 51 20.60 -18.89 34.55
N ALA A 52 20.29 -20.17 34.73
CA ALA A 52 20.18 -21.13 33.63
C ALA A 52 18.96 -20.82 32.75
N LEU A 53 17.83 -20.37 33.30
CA LEU A 53 16.66 -19.93 32.54
C LEU A 53 16.94 -18.62 31.80
N ILE A 54 17.68 -17.67 32.39
CA ILE A 54 18.13 -16.43 31.74
C ILE A 54 19.16 -16.75 30.64
N LEU A 55 20.10 -17.66 30.87
CA LEU A 55 21.05 -18.13 29.86
C LEU A 55 20.35 -18.93 28.76
N VAL A 56 19.35 -19.75 29.09
CA VAL A 56 18.48 -20.41 28.10
C VAL A 56 17.58 -19.38 27.41
N LEU A 57 17.15 -18.29 28.05
CA LEU A 57 16.46 -17.17 27.39
C LEU A 57 17.42 -16.25 26.62
N PHE A 58 18.73 -16.33 26.81
CA PHE A 58 19.71 -15.61 26.00
C PHE A 58 20.24 -16.47 24.85
N VAL A 59 20.34 -17.79 25.05
CA VAL A 59 20.82 -18.79 24.08
C VAL A 59 19.65 -19.38 23.26
N PHE A 60 18.45 -19.48 23.83
CA PHE A 60 17.21 -19.94 23.21
C PHE A 60 16.06 -18.92 23.27
N GLY A 61 16.27 -17.69 23.78
CA GLY A 61 15.26 -16.63 23.67
C GLY A 61 15.24 -15.99 22.29
N GLY A 62 14.72 -16.77 21.34
CA GLY A 62 13.75 -16.26 20.40
C GLY A 62 14.27 -15.80 19.05
N GLY A 63 15.48 -16.16 18.63
CA GLY A 63 15.83 -16.10 17.20
C GLY A 63 15.35 -17.38 16.53
N ILE A 64 14.41 -17.27 15.59
CA ILE A 64 14.14 -18.39 14.67
C ILE A 64 15.39 -18.63 13.82
N SER A 65 15.74 -19.87 13.47
CA SER A 65 16.93 -20.10 12.63
C SER A 65 16.80 -19.38 11.27
N PRO A 66 17.89 -19.10 10.53
CA PRO A 66 17.80 -18.49 9.20
C PRO A 66 16.81 -19.20 8.27
N GLU A 67 16.78 -20.52 8.30
CA GLU A 67 15.85 -21.35 7.52
C GLU A 67 14.41 -21.26 8.05
N GLN A 68 14.23 -21.24 9.37
CA GLN A 68 12.92 -21.03 9.97
C GLN A 68 12.38 -19.61 9.73
N TYR A 69 13.26 -18.61 9.68
CA TYR A 69 12.93 -17.24 9.27
C TYR A 69 12.44 -17.22 7.84
N LYS A 70 13.27 -17.72 6.91
CA LYS A 70 12.93 -17.77 5.48
C LYS A 70 11.61 -18.51 5.25
N LYS A 71 11.39 -19.63 5.95
CA LYS A 71 10.14 -20.39 5.87
C LYS A 71 8.93 -19.56 6.32
N LYS A 72 8.99 -18.92 7.49
CA LYS A 72 7.88 -18.10 8.01
C LYS A 72 7.64 -16.86 7.16
N ALA A 73 8.70 -16.17 6.74
CA ALA A 73 8.59 -15.04 5.84
C ALA A 73 7.98 -15.43 4.49
N LEU A 74 8.28 -16.64 3.98
CA LEU A 74 7.65 -17.17 2.77
C LEU A 74 6.17 -17.53 2.99
N GLU A 75 5.79 -18.02 4.17
CA GLU A 75 4.38 -18.27 4.53
C GLU A 75 3.56 -16.97 4.55
N ILE A 76 4.18 -15.83 4.92
CA ILE A 76 3.57 -14.49 4.87
C ILE A 76 3.56 -13.94 3.44
N HIS A 77 4.63 -14.17 2.68
CA HIS A 77 4.81 -13.60 1.34
C HIS A 77 3.95 -14.24 0.26
N LYS A 78 3.69 -15.55 0.36
CA LYS A 78 2.93 -16.29 -0.66
C LYS A 78 1.51 -15.78 -0.87
N PRO A 79 0.68 -15.57 0.17
CA PRO A 79 -0.66 -15.00 0.00
C PRO A 79 -0.63 -13.63 -0.69
N VAL A 80 0.35 -12.79 -0.37
CA VAL A 80 0.52 -11.47 -1.01
C VAL A 80 0.82 -11.63 -2.50
N MET A 81 1.70 -12.55 -2.88
CA MET A 81 2.02 -12.81 -4.28
C MET A 81 0.89 -13.51 -5.04
N GLU A 82 0.11 -14.37 -4.39
CA GLU A 82 -1.10 -14.98 -4.96
C GLU A 82 -2.14 -13.92 -5.31
N GLU A 83 -2.38 -12.95 -4.42
CA GLU A 83 -3.28 -11.82 -4.65
C GLU A 83 -2.80 -10.94 -5.81
N LEU A 84 -1.51 -10.55 -5.80
CA LEU A 84 -0.91 -9.74 -6.86
C LEU A 84 -0.96 -10.41 -8.24
N ASN A 85 -0.78 -11.73 -8.28
CA ASN A 85 -0.88 -12.51 -9.52
C ASN A 85 -2.33 -12.72 -9.97
N GLY A 86 -3.29 -12.81 -9.02
CA GLY A 86 -4.72 -12.84 -9.31
C GLY A 86 -5.17 -11.58 -10.04
N VAL A 87 -4.80 -10.41 -9.51
CA VAL A 87 -5.08 -9.09 -10.11
C VAL A 87 -4.48 -8.97 -11.53
N ASN A 88 -3.29 -9.53 -11.77
CA ASN A 88 -2.64 -9.50 -13.09
C ASN A 88 -3.26 -10.49 -14.11
N SER A 89 -4.01 -11.50 -13.65
CA SER A 89 -4.65 -12.51 -14.51
C SER A 89 -6.08 -12.15 -14.92
N GLU A 90 -6.75 -11.29 -14.16
CA GLU A 90 -8.10 -10.80 -14.47
C GLU A 90 -8.08 -9.52 -15.33
N GLY A 91 -6.96 -8.79 -15.32
CA GLY A 91 -6.74 -7.57 -16.11
C GLY A 91 -6.20 -7.81 -17.52
N ASP A 92 -6.82 -8.70 -18.31
CA ASP A 92 -6.48 -8.86 -19.73
C ASP A 92 -7.10 -7.68 -20.52
N ILE A 93 -6.44 -6.51 -20.46
CA ILE A 93 -6.83 -5.28 -21.16
C ILE A 93 -6.85 -5.50 -22.69
N ASP A 94 -6.11 -6.51 -23.18
CA ASP A 94 -6.02 -6.87 -24.60
C ASP A 94 -7.36 -7.38 -25.19
N GLY A 95 -8.37 -7.66 -24.35
CA GLY A 95 -9.68 -8.16 -24.76
C GLY A 95 -10.86 -7.21 -24.57
N ILE A 96 -10.69 -6.06 -23.90
CA ILE A 96 -11.82 -5.16 -23.61
C ILE A 96 -12.16 -4.36 -24.86
N SER A 97 -13.10 -4.89 -25.65
CA SER A 97 -13.79 -4.08 -26.66
C SER A 97 -14.33 -2.82 -25.99
N GLN A 98 -14.11 -1.66 -26.61
CA GLN A 98 -14.30 -0.26 -26.18
C GLN A 98 -15.68 0.13 -25.58
N ALA A 99 -16.26 -0.68 -24.70
CA ALA A 99 -17.49 -0.38 -24.00
C ALA A 99 -17.15 0.41 -22.73
N SER A 100 -17.61 1.66 -22.71
CA SER A 100 -17.79 2.53 -21.54
C SER A 100 -17.83 1.85 -20.18
N ASP A 101 -18.95 1.15 -20.02
CA ASP A 101 -19.34 0.52 -18.78
C ASP A 101 -18.36 -0.56 -18.32
N ALA A 102 -17.74 -1.29 -19.26
CA ALA A 102 -16.77 -2.33 -18.94
C ALA A 102 -15.46 -1.73 -18.43
N LEU A 103 -14.98 -0.65 -19.05
CA LEU A 103 -13.77 0.06 -18.59
C LEU A 103 -14.03 0.76 -17.25
N ARG A 104 -15.17 1.45 -17.08
CA ARG A 104 -15.55 2.06 -15.80
C ARG A 104 -15.64 1.02 -14.69
N ALA A 105 -16.30 -0.12 -14.96
CA ALA A 105 -16.42 -1.22 -14.01
C ALA A 105 -15.04 -1.77 -13.64
N LEU A 106 -14.17 -2.01 -14.63
CA LEU A 106 -12.81 -2.49 -14.39
C LEU A 106 -12.01 -1.56 -13.49
N PHE A 107 -12.00 -0.25 -13.77
CA PHE A 107 -11.23 0.70 -12.96
C PHE A 107 -11.79 0.83 -11.54
N THR A 108 -13.12 0.80 -11.40
CA THR A 108 -13.77 0.80 -10.08
C THR A 108 -13.47 -0.47 -9.30
N GLU A 109 -13.57 -1.63 -9.93
CA GLU A 109 -13.29 -2.94 -9.34
C GLU A 109 -11.83 -3.07 -8.95
N SER A 110 -10.92 -2.59 -9.81
CA SER A 110 -9.49 -2.52 -9.50
C SER A 110 -9.20 -1.60 -8.30
N ALA A 111 -9.87 -0.44 -8.20
CA ALA A 111 -9.72 0.44 -7.05
C ALA A 111 -10.21 -0.23 -5.75
N ASN A 112 -11.35 -0.92 -5.79
CA ASN A 112 -11.86 -1.67 -4.65
C ASN A 112 -10.92 -2.83 -4.27
N GLY A 113 -10.44 -3.61 -5.24
CA GLY A 113 -9.47 -4.67 -5.00
C GLY A 113 -8.16 -4.15 -4.42
N MET A 114 -7.71 -2.96 -4.83
CA MET A 114 -6.58 -2.29 -4.20
C MET A 114 -6.87 -1.88 -2.74
N GLU A 115 -8.06 -1.36 -2.47
CA GLU A 115 -8.49 -1.00 -1.11
C GLU A 115 -8.53 -2.23 -0.18
N ASP A 116 -9.06 -3.35 -0.67
CA ASP A 116 -9.15 -4.62 0.05
C ASP A 116 -7.76 -5.28 0.27
N ALA A 117 -6.81 -5.05 -0.64
CA ALA A 117 -5.45 -5.61 -0.56
C ALA A 117 -4.51 -4.82 0.37
N ILE A 118 -4.75 -3.53 0.63
CA ILE A 118 -3.89 -2.71 1.50
C ILE A 118 -3.72 -3.34 2.90
N PRO A 119 -4.79 -3.76 3.61
CA PRO A 119 -4.65 -4.44 4.91
C PRO A 119 -3.76 -5.68 4.86
N LEU A 120 -3.80 -6.47 3.77
CA LEU A 120 -2.94 -7.64 3.62
C LEU A 120 -1.45 -7.26 3.61
N PHE A 121 -1.10 -6.14 2.97
CA PHE A 121 0.28 -5.66 2.94
C PHE A 121 0.71 -5.09 4.29
N GLU A 122 -0.17 -4.35 4.97
CA GLU A 122 0.11 -3.80 6.30
C GLU A 122 0.29 -4.92 7.35
N ASP A 123 -0.58 -5.93 7.32
CA ASP A 123 -0.47 -7.09 8.18
C ASP A 123 0.82 -7.85 7.88
N ALA A 124 1.18 -8.03 6.60
CA ALA A 124 2.45 -8.65 6.21
C ALA A 124 3.67 -7.85 6.71
N GLU A 125 3.65 -6.51 6.62
CA GLU A 125 4.69 -5.65 7.18
C GLU A 125 4.83 -5.86 8.70
N ILE A 126 3.71 -5.81 9.43
CA ILE A 126 3.68 -5.99 10.88
C ILE A 126 4.18 -7.38 11.28
N GLU A 127 3.76 -8.44 10.57
CA GLU A 127 4.19 -9.79 10.84
C GLU A 127 5.69 -9.97 10.60
N ILE A 128 6.22 -9.45 9.48
CA ILE A 128 7.66 -9.46 9.18
C ILE A 128 8.44 -8.65 10.23
N GLU A 129 7.95 -7.49 10.66
CA GLU A 129 8.59 -6.68 11.69
C GLU A 129 8.67 -7.41 13.04
N ASN A 130 7.62 -8.16 13.37
CA ASN A 130 7.52 -8.95 14.60
C ASN A 130 8.31 -10.27 14.53
N LEU A 131 8.67 -10.75 13.34
CA LEU A 131 9.59 -11.87 13.20
C LEU A 131 10.99 -11.45 13.69
N LYS A 132 11.46 -12.14 14.73
CA LYS A 132 12.81 -11.98 15.27
C LYS A 132 13.85 -12.57 14.30
N ALA A 133 14.24 -11.77 13.31
CA ALA A 133 15.23 -12.13 12.32
C ALA A 133 16.62 -12.37 12.95
N PRO A 134 17.34 -13.43 12.54
CA PRO A 134 18.77 -13.56 12.79
C PRO A 134 19.54 -12.38 12.21
N GLU A 135 20.69 -12.05 12.82
CA GLU A 135 21.54 -10.94 12.40
C GLU A 135 21.95 -11.03 10.91
N SER A 136 22.19 -12.25 10.40
CA SER A 136 22.51 -12.50 8.99
C SER A 136 21.37 -12.20 8.01
N LEU A 137 20.12 -12.11 8.49
CA LEU A 137 18.93 -11.87 7.66
C LEU A 137 18.25 -10.53 7.96
N LEU A 138 18.84 -9.67 8.79
CA LEU A 138 18.27 -8.35 9.09
C LEU A 138 18.08 -7.51 7.82
N SER A 139 19.04 -7.53 6.89
CA SER A 139 18.89 -6.81 5.61
C SER A 139 17.69 -7.30 4.80
N LEU A 140 17.43 -8.61 4.78
CA LEU A 140 16.29 -9.19 4.05
C LEU A 140 14.97 -8.87 4.75
N LYS A 141 14.96 -8.83 6.09
CA LYS A 141 13.80 -8.37 6.88
C LYS A 141 13.45 -6.92 6.51
N ASP A 142 14.44 -6.03 6.57
CA ASP A 142 14.25 -4.61 6.29
C ASP A 142 13.77 -4.39 4.84
N GLU A 143 14.30 -5.18 3.90
CA GLU A 143 13.90 -5.15 2.48
C GLU A 143 12.47 -5.63 2.26
N LEU A 144 12.03 -6.70 2.93
CA LEU A 144 10.65 -7.19 2.89
C LEU A 144 9.67 -6.19 3.51
N SER A 145 10.01 -5.65 4.67
CA SER A 145 9.21 -4.61 5.34
C SER A 145 9.04 -3.37 4.46
N ALA A 146 10.14 -2.88 3.87
CA ALA A 146 10.12 -1.76 2.93
C ALA A 146 9.30 -2.06 1.65
N TYR A 147 9.36 -3.31 1.15
CA TYR A 147 8.57 -3.74 -0.01
C TYR A 147 7.06 -3.68 0.27
N TYR A 148 6.58 -4.23 1.39
CA TYR A 148 5.15 -4.19 1.72
C TYR A 148 4.64 -2.78 1.98
N ARG A 149 5.44 -1.94 2.66
CA ARG A 149 5.11 -0.52 2.83
C ARG A 149 4.99 0.20 1.48
N ALA A 150 5.95 -0.03 0.57
CA ALA A 150 5.91 0.55 -0.77
C ALA A 150 4.72 0.06 -1.59
N LEU A 151 4.30 -1.21 -1.45
CA LEU A 151 3.09 -1.74 -2.08
C LEU A 151 1.83 -1.05 -1.56
N ALA A 152 1.68 -0.94 -0.23
CA ALA A 152 0.52 -0.30 0.39
C ALA A 152 0.43 1.18 -0.02
N ASP A 153 1.56 1.91 0.02
CA ASP A 153 1.60 3.31 -0.39
C ASP A 153 1.29 3.47 -1.89
N TYR A 154 1.80 2.57 -2.72
CA TYR A 154 1.49 2.57 -4.15
C TYR A 154 0.01 2.30 -4.42
N TYR A 155 -0.60 1.32 -3.75
CA TYR A 155 -2.02 1.01 -3.90
C TYR A 155 -2.89 2.18 -3.45
N ARG A 156 -2.57 2.81 -2.32
CA ARG A 156 -3.25 4.04 -1.85
C ARG A 156 -3.18 5.16 -2.87
N ALA A 157 -2.01 5.42 -3.44
CA ALA A 157 -1.86 6.43 -4.48
C ALA A 157 -2.66 6.07 -5.75
N SER A 158 -2.71 4.78 -6.09
CA SER A 158 -3.37 4.27 -7.30
C SER A 158 -4.90 4.29 -7.20
N ILE A 159 -5.49 4.10 -6.02
CA ILE A 159 -6.94 4.18 -5.81
C ILE A 159 -7.49 5.53 -6.31
N GLY A 160 -6.83 6.63 -5.97
CA GLY A 160 -7.22 7.97 -6.43
C GLY A 160 -7.16 8.11 -7.94
N ALA A 161 -6.10 7.58 -8.57
CA ALA A 161 -5.92 7.58 -10.02
C ALA A 161 -7.00 6.74 -10.74
N PHE A 162 -7.28 5.53 -10.26
CA PHE A 162 -8.25 4.64 -10.87
C PHE A 162 -9.68 5.18 -10.74
N ASN A 163 -10.04 5.71 -9.56
CA ASN A 163 -11.33 6.37 -9.35
C ASN A 163 -11.47 7.62 -10.25
N PHE A 164 -10.40 8.38 -10.41
CA PHE A 164 -10.36 9.51 -11.34
C PHE A 164 -10.60 9.05 -12.79
N VAL A 165 -9.86 8.04 -13.26
CA VAL A 165 -9.97 7.50 -14.63
C VAL A 165 -11.40 6.99 -14.87
N ALA A 166 -11.98 6.25 -13.93
CA ALA A 166 -13.36 5.76 -14.03
C ALA A 166 -14.39 6.90 -14.15
N ALA A 167 -14.26 7.94 -13.32
CA ALA A 167 -15.14 9.09 -13.36
C ALA A 167 -14.96 9.92 -14.64
N TRP A 168 -13.72 10.10 -15.09
CA TRP A 168 -13.38 10.77 -16.33
C TRP A 168 -14.02 10.05 -17.54
N TYR A 169 -13.88 8.72 -17.62
CA TYR A 169 -14.46 7.92 -18.70
C TYR A 169 -15.98 8.04 -18.76
N SER A 170 -16.65 8.03 -17.60
CA SER A 170 -18.11 8.14 -17.55
C SER A 170 -18.58 9.45 -18.19
N ILE A 171 -17.94 10.57 -17.89
CA ILE A 171 -18.30 11.88 -18.46
C ILE A 171 -17.89 11.94 -19.94
N TRP A 172 -16.72 11.41 -20.28
CA TRP A 172 -16.20 11.40 -21.65
C TRP A 172 -17.12 10.62 -22.61
N GLU A 173 -17.58 9.45 -22.20
CA GLU A 173 -18.51 8.65 -23.00
C GLU A 173 -19.87 9.34 -23.13
N GLU A 174 -20.41 9.94 -22.06
CA GLU A 174 -21.63 10.73 -22.15
C GLU A 174 -21.51 11.89 -23.15
N TYR A 175 -20.33 12.53 -23.20
CA TYR A 175 -20.04 13.57 -24.18
C TYR A 175 -19.92 13.00 -25.61
N LEU A 176 -19.26 11.86 -25.82
CA LEU A 176 -19.18 11.24 -27.16
C LEU A 176 -20.53 10.74 -27.67
N ASN A 177 -21.39 10.25 -26.77
CA ASN A 177 -22.73 9.76 -27.09
C ASN A 177 -23.79 10.87 -27.14
N PHE A 178 -23.41 12.10 -26.78
CA PHE A 178 -24.29 13.25 -26.92
C PHE A 178 -24.60 13.50 -28.39
N SER A 179 -25.83 13.17 -28.80
CA SER A 179 -26.35 13.54 -30.11
C SER A 179 -26.77 15.01 -30.11
N ALA A 180 -26.02 15.84 -30.83
CA ALA A 180 -26.33 17.26 -30.99
C ALA A 180 -27.72 17.43 -31.61
N SER A 181 -28.51 18.32 -31.03
CA SER A 181 -29.84 18.68 -31.54
C SER A 181 -29.73 19.41 -32.88
N PHE A 182 -28.61 20.08 -33.13
CA PHE A 182 -28.25 20.70 -34.40
C PHE A 182 -28.18 19.71 -35.57
N ASP A 183 -27.83 18.45 -35.34
CA ASP A 183 -27.86 17.41 -36.40
C ASP A 183 -29.29 17.14 -36.92
N LYS A 184 -30.30 17.61 -36.18
CA LYS A 184 -31.72 17.49 -36.51
C LYS A 184 -32.27 18.72 -37.21
N VAL A 185 -31.41 19.67 -37.63
CA VAL A 185 -31.83 20.82 -38.44
C VAL A 185 -32.48 20.34 -39.73
N ARG A 186 -33.67 20.86 -40.02
CA ARG A 186 -34.46 20.53 -41.21
C ARG A 186 -34.63 21.75 -42.08
N SER A 187 -34.81 21.55 -43.38
CA SER A 187 -34.97 22.63 -44.38
C SER A 187 -36.18 23.54 -44.13
N ASN A 188 -37.13 23.14 -43.27
CA ASN A 188 -38.30 23.93 -42.91
C ASN A 188 -38.17 24.70 -41.57
N MET A 189 -37.01 24.64 -40.91
CA MET A 189 -36.75 25.39 -39.68
C MET A 189 -36.35 26.83 -39.98
N THR A 190 -36.84 27.78 -39.18
CA THR A 190 -36.40 29.17 -39.21
C THR A 190 -35.04 29.34 -38.53
N ASN A 191 -34.30 30.39 -38.89
CA ASN A 191 -33.03 30.73 -38.25
C ASN A 191 -33.14 30.84 -36.72
N ALA A 192 -34.25 31.35 -36.20
CA ALA A 192 -34.50 31.45 -34.77
C ALA A 192 -34.65 30.06 -34.11
N GLN A 193 -35.31 29.11 -34.78
CA GLN A 193 -35.43 27.73 -34.30
C GLN A 193 -34.07 27.02 -34.30
N VAL A 194 -33.25 27.23 -35.34
CA VAL A 194 -31.91 26.65 -35.41
C VAL A 194 -30.99 27.24 -34.33
N ALA A 195 -31.02 28.57 -34.13
CA ALA A 195 -30.26 29.23 -33.07
C ALA A 195 -30.69 28.76 -31.66
N ALA A 196 -31.96 28.41 -31.46
CA ALA A 196 -32.45 27.84 -30.21
C ALA A 196 -31.92 26.41 -29.96
N LEU A 197 -31.87 25.54 -30.98
CA LEU A 197 -31.27 24.21 -30.87
C LEU A 197 -29.77 24.29 -30.54
N LEU A 198 -29.06 25.18 -31.24
CA LEU A 198 -27.64 25.44 -30.95
C LEU A 198 -27.41 25.94 -29.53
N ASN A 199 -28.30 26.78 -28.98
CA ASN A 199 -28.23 27.20 -27.58
C ASN A 199 -28.39 26.04 -26.59
N GLU A 200 -29.27 25.09 -26.88
CA GLU A 200 -29.44 23.89 -26.06
C GLU A 200 -28.15 23.06 -26.06
N ASP A 201 -27.58 22.82 -27.25
CA ASP A 201 -26.36 22.03 -27.40
C ASP A 201 -25.15 22.72 -26.74
N ILE A 202 -24.97 24.04 -26.94
CA ILE A 202 -23.93 24.85 -26.27
C ILE A 202 -24.06 24.75 -24.74
N SER A 203 -25.30 24.76 -24.21
CA SER A 203 -25.54 24.67 -22.78
C SER A 203 -25.21 23.28 -22.22
N LYS A 204 -25.52 22.22 -22.98
CA LYS A 204 -25.15 20.84 -22.62
C LYS A 204 -23.64 20.65 -22.62
N ILE A 205 -22.94 21.14 -23.65
CA ILE A 205 -21.47 21.09 -23.72
C ILE A 205 -20.83 21.88 -22.57
N ALA A 206 -21.37 23.06 -22.22
CA ALA A 206 -20.92 23.79 -21.03
C ALA A 206 -21.14 23.01 -19.72
N GLY A 207 -22.20 22.20 -19.66
CA GLY A 207 -22.44 21.25 -18.59
C GLY A 207 -21.34 20.20 -18.48
N PHE A 208 -20.93 19.56 -19.58
CA PHE A 208 -19.81 18.60 -19.59
C PHE A 208 -18.49 19.24 -19.15
N ILE A 209 -18.18 20.45 -19.63
CA ILE A 209 -17.00 21.21 -19.18
C ILE A 209 -17.01 21.38 -17.65
N SER A 210 -18.17 21.78 -17.10
CA SER A 210 -18.32 21.97 -15.65
C SER A 210 -18.16 20.66 -14.87
N GLN A 211 -18.65 19.54 -15.42
CA GLN A 211 -18.48 18.22 -14.82
C GLN A 211 -17.01 17.81 -14.76
N PHE A 212 -16.26 17.94 -15.86
CA PHE A 212 -14.81 17.66 -15.86
C PHE A 212 -14.03 18.54 -14.88
N GLN A 213 -14.35 19.84 -14.83
CA GLN A 213 -13.72 20.78 -13.88
C GLN A 213 -14.05 20.48 -12.41
N SER A 214 -15.13 19.73 -12.15
CA SER A 214 -15.56 19.36 -10.80
C SER A 214 -14.98 18.03 -10.31
N LEU A 215 -14.28 17.28 -11.17
CA LEU A 215 -13.63 16.04 -10.77
C LEU A 215 -12.59 16.31 -9.68
N THR A 216 -12.46 15.36 -8.76
CA THR A 216 -11.31 15.35 -7.84
C THR A 216 -10.12 14.79 -8.59
N VAL A 217 -9.13 15.63 -8.87
CA VAL A 217 -8.01 15.32 -9.78
C VAL A 217 -6.73 15.12 -8.98
N PRO A 218 -6.08 13.94 -9.05
CA PRO A 218 -4.71 13.80 -8.58
C PRO A 218 -3.79 14.73 -9.38
N ALA A 219 -2.76 15.28 -8.76
CA ALA A 219 -1.96 16.38 -9.32
C ALA A 219 -1.34 16.03 -10.69
N GLU A 220 -0.96 14.77 -10.87
CA GLU A 220 -0.40 14.20 -12.08
C GLU A 220 -1.39 14.21 -13.26
N TYR A 221 -2.70 14.08 -13.01
CA TYR A 221 -3.74 14.05 -14.05
C TYR A 221 -4.30 15.44 -14.42
N GLN A 222 -3.77 16.51 -13.85
CA GLN A 222 -4.27 17.86 -14.13
C GLN A 222 -4.17 18.23 -15.62
N SER A 223 -3.07 17.83 -16.29
CA SER A 223 -2.90 18.08 -17.73
C SER A 223 -3.96 17.38 -18.57
N THR A 224 -4.39 16.18 -18.17
CA THR A 224 -5.46 15.42 -18.84
C THR A 224 -6.77 16.19 -18.76
N ILE A 225 -7.12 16.76 -17.61
CA ILE A 225 -8.32 17.59 -17.45
C ILE A 225 -8.22 18.87 -18.26
N ASP A 226 -7.09 19.58 -18.18
CA ASP A 226 -6.90 20.84 -18.90
C ASP A 226 -7.05 20.63 -20.42
N ARG A 227 -6.47 19.57 -20.97
CA ARG A 227 -6.59 19.20 -22.38
C ARG A 227 -8.01 18.77 -22.75
N THR A 228 -8.67 17.97 -21.91
CA THR A 228 -10.07 17.54 -22.13
C THR A 228 -10.99 18.74 -22.18
N VAL A 229 -10.88 19.64 -21.19
CA VAL A 229 -11.67 20.88 -21.12
C VAL A 229 -11.37 21.79 -22.31
N ALA A 230 -10.10 21.91 -22.72
CA ALA A 230 -9.74 22.70 -23.89
C ALA A 230 -10.37 22.15 -25.17
N LEU A 231 -10.32 20.84 -25.41
CA LEU A 231 -10.92 20.19 -26.57
C LEU A 231 -12.44 20.42 -26.63
N ILE A 232 -13.14 20.18 -25.52
CA ILE A 232 -14.60 20.36 -25.45
C ILE A 232 -14.99 21.85 -25.55
N SER A 233 -14.13 22.75 -25.06
CA SER A 233 -14.34 24.19 -25.21
C SER A 233 -14.19 24.66 -26.67
N GLU A 234 -13.30 24.03 -27.44
CA GLU A 234 -13.19 24.30 -28.88
C GLU A 234 -14.46 23.87 -29.63
N ASP A 235 -15.00 22.69 -29.33
CA ASP A 235 -16.28 22.21 -29.89
C ASP A 235 -17.42 23.19 -29.60
N LYS A 236 -17.55 23.59 -28.33
CA LYS A 236 -18.51 24.62 -27.92
C LYS A 236 -18.36 25.92 -28.73
N ALA A 237 -17.13 26.39 -28.94
CA ALA A 237 -16.84 27.61 -29.68
C ALA A 237 -17.22 27.49 -31.16
N VAL A 238 -17.15 26.29 -31.76
CA VAL A 238 -17.63 26.04 -33.12
C VAL A 238 -19.15 26.21 -33.18
N LEU A 239 -19.90 25.64 -32.24
CA LEU A 239 -21.36 25.81 -32.18
C LEU A 239 -21.78 27.27 -31.93
N GLU A 240 -21.03 28.00 -31.11
CA GLU A 240 -21.25 29.43 -30.89
C GLU A 240 -21.11 30.26 -32.19
N LYS A 241 -20.14 29.90 -33.06
CA LYS A 241 -20.00 30.52 -34.39
C LYS A 241 -21.17 30.18 -35.30
N TYR A 242 -21.62 28.93 -35.36
CA TYR A 242 -22.82 28.56 -36.10
C TYR A 242 -24.04 29.34 -35.62
N LYS A 243 -24.24 29.45 -34.30
CA LYS A 243 -25.35 30.21 -33.73
C LYS A 243 -25.33 31.68 -34.16
N ALA A 244 -24.15 32.31 -34.14
CA ALA A 244 -23.99 33.69 -34.58
C ALA A 244 -24.37 33.87 -36.06
N SER A 245 -23.99 32.93 -36.91
CA SER A 245 -24.32 32.96 -38.36
C SER A 245 -25.83 32.91 -38.61
N TYR A 246 -26.57 32.03 -37.93
CA TYR A 246 -28.03 31.94 -38.06
C TYR A 246 -28.73 33.16 -37.47
N THR A 247 -28.27 33.67 -36.32
CA THR A 247 -28.89 34.82 -35.65
C THR A 247 -28.83 36.07 -36.52
N ASN A 248 -27.71 36.29 -37.23
CA ASN A 248 -27.48 37.49 -38.04
C ASN A 248 -27.75 37.29 -39.54
N SER A 249 -28.05 36.06 -39.98
CA SER A 249 -28.10 35.69 -41.41
C SER A 249 -26.82 36.09 -42.15
N ASP A 250 -25.68 35.87 -41.52
CA ASP A 250 -24.36 36.32 -41.99
C ASP A 250 -23.59 35.16 -42.64
N GLU A 251 -23.46 35.23 -43.97
CA GLU A 251 -22.75 34.25 -44.80
C GLU A 251 -21.25 34.18 -44.47
N LYS A 252 -20.62 35.29 -44.08
CA LYS A 252 -19.20 35.26 -43.67
C LYS A 252 -19.02 34.56 -42.32
N ALA A 253 -19.98 34.75 -41.41
CA ALA A 253 -19.99 34.04 -40.14
C ALA A 253 -20.24 32.54 -40.33
N TRP A 254 -21.04 32.17 -41.34
CA TRP A 254 -21.25 30.79 -41.75
C TRP A 254 -19.94 30.15 -42.26
N ASP A 255 -19.25 30.79 -43.20
CA ASP A 255 -17.96 30.30 -43.71
C ASP A 255 -16.91 30.18 -42.60
N ALA A 256 -16.87 31.13 -41.67
CA ALA A 256 -15.99 31.09 -40.51
C ALA A 256 -16.33 29.92 -39.55
N ALA A 257 -17.61 29.57 -39.40
CA ALA A 257 -18.04 28.42 -38.60
C ALA A 257 -17.64 27.09 -39.27
N GLN A 258 -17.83 26.97 -40.59
CA GLN A 258 -17.41 25.79 -41.35
C GLN A 258 -15.89 25.58 -41.31
N ASN A 259 -15.10 26.64 -41.50
CA ASN A 259 -13.64 26.56 -41.39
C ASN A 259 -13.19 26.16 -39.98
N ALA A 260 -13.88 26.65 -38.93
CA ALA A 260 -13.59 26.27 -37.55
C ALA A 260 -13.92 24.80 -37.28
N GLN A 261 -15.07 24.30 -37.77
CA GLN A 261 -15.43 22.89 -37.68
C GLN A 261 -14.42 22.00 -38.39
N GLN A 262 -14.01 22.37 -39.61
CA GLN A 262 -13.02 21.59 -40.36
C GLN A 262 -11.70 21.51 -39.60
N SER A 263 -11.19 22.65 -39.12
CA SER A 263 -9.95 22.69 -38.33
C SER A 263 -10.04 21.90 -37.03
N PHE A 264 -11.21 21.87 -36.39
CA PHE A 264 -11.45 21.07 -35.19
C PHE A 264 -11.42 19.57 -35.51
N ASN A 265 -12.17 19.15 -36.53
CA ASN A 265 -12.21 17.76 -36.99
C ASN A 265 -10.83 17.24 -37.42
N ASP A 266 -10.04 18.06 -38.12
CA ASP A 266 -8.69 17.69 -38.58
C ASP A 266 -7.71 17.45 -37.42
N GLN A 267 -7.98 18.01 -36.23
CA GLN A 267 -7.14 17.89 -35.05
C GLN A 267 -7.70 16.95 -33.99
N TRP A 268 -8.93 16.48 -34.16
CA TRP A 268 -9.67 15.71 -33.15
C TRP A 268 -8.89 14.47 -32.71
N ASP A 269 -8.55 13.59 -33.66
CA ASP A 269 -7.87 12.32 -33.35
C ASP A 269 -6.55 12.55 -32.62
N SER A 270 -5.72 13.49 -33.09
CA SER A 270 -4.43 13.79 -32.47
C SER A 270 -4.56 14.37 -31.05
N LYS A 271 -5.59 15.18 -30.79
CA LYS A 271 -5.86 15.74 -29.46
C LYS A 271 -6.37 14.66 -28.51
N VAL A 272 -7.30 13.82 -28.98
CA VAL A 272 -7.81 12.67 -28.23
C VAL A 272 -6.67 11.71 -27.89
N ASP A 273 -5.84 11.33 -28.87
CA ASP A 273 -4.69 10.45 -28.64
C ASP A 273 -3.75 10.99 -27.55
N THR A 274 -3.49 12.30 -27.56
CA THR A 274 -2.64 12.94 -26.54
C THR A 274 -3.27 12.85 -25.14
N ILE A 275 -4.59 13.04 -25.03
CA ILE A 275 -5.32 12.92 -23.76
C ILE A 275 -5.22 11.49 -23.21
N PHE A 276 -5.41 10.49 -24.08
CA PHE A 276 -5.34 9.08 -23.68
C PHE A 276 -3.89 8.65 -23.35
N GLN A 277 -2.89 9.17 -24.07
CA GLN A 277 -1.48 8.95 -23.72
C GLN A 277 -1.14 9.52 -22.34
N ASP A 278 -1.60 10.73 -22.02
CA ASP A 278 -1.43 11.32 -20.69
C ASP A 278 -2.14 10.47 -19.61
N LEU A 279 -3.36 9.99 -19.91
CA LEU A 279 -4.16 9.16 -19.00
C LEU A 279 -3.47 7.81 -18.68
N TYR A 280 -3.00 7.09 -19.70
CA TYR A 280 -2.39 5.76 -19.52
C TYR A 280 -0.91 5.79 -19.18
N GLY A 281 -0.17 6.80 -19.65
CA GLY A 281 1.27 6.93 -19.38
C GLY A 281 1.59 7.04 -17.89
N GLN A 282 0.62 7.49 -17.09
CA GLN A 282 0.75 7.63 -15.64
C GLN A 282 0.41 6.35 -14.86
N MET A 283 -0.11 5.31 -15.52
CA MET A 283 -0.61 4.09 -14.86
C MET A 283 0.43 2.95 -14.72
N ASN A 284 1.74 3.23 -14.86
CA ASN A 284 2.71 2.18 -15.18
C ASN A 284 3.79 1.88 -14.11
N VAL A 285 3.38 1.52 -12.89
CA VAL A 285 4.31 1.15 -11.80
C VAL A 285 4.12 -0.29 -11.28
N VAL A 286 2.96 -0.92 -11.56
CA VAL A 286 2.61 -2.29 -11.09
C VAL A 286 3.64 -3.35 -11.50
N ILE A 287 4.12 -3.31 -12.76
CA ILE A 287 5.00 -4.35 -13.32
C ILE A 287 6.35 -4.41 -12.57
N ILE A 288 6.89 -3.26 -12.15
CA ILE A 288 8.17 -3.19 -11.43
C ILE A 288 8.02 -3.78 -10.02
N LEU A 289 6.87 -3.57 -9.38
CA LEU A 289 6.59 -4.08 -8.03
C LEU A 289 6.38 -5.60 -8.04
N ILE A 290 5.67 -6.15 -9.03
CA ILE A 290 5.48 -7.60 -9.19
C ILE A 290 6.82 -8.31 -9.45
N GLN A 291 7.66 -7.76 -10.33
CA GLN A 291 8.99 -8.31 -10.59
C GLN A 291 9.83 -8.34 -9.31
N ARG A 292 9.76 -7.27 -8.51
CA ARG A 292 10.48 -7.18 -7.24
C ARG A 292 9.99 -8.19 -6.20
N GLY A 293 8.68 -8.40 -6.08
CA GLY A 293 8.11 -9.45 -5.25
C GLY A 293 8.63 -10.83 -5.62
N THR A 294 8.68 -11.13 -6.92
CA THR A 294 9.21 -12.40 -7.45
C THR A 294 10.69 -12.60 -7.09
N ASP A 295 11.51 -11.55 -7.17
CA ASP A 295 12.91 -11.61 -6.78
C ASP A 295 13.08 -11.89 -5.26
N LEU A 296 12.21 -11.31 -4.42
CA LEU A 296 12.20 -11.54 -2.98
C LEU A 296 11.77 -12.97 -2.63
N GLU A 297 10.76 -13.51 -3.33
CA GLU A 297 10.34 -14.90 -3.19
C GLU A 297 11.49 -15.87 -3.51
N ASN A 298 12.24 -15.59 -4.58
CA ASN A 298 13.42 -16.37 -4.96
C ASN A 298 14.52 -16.32 -3.90
N GLN A 299 14.76 -15.16 -3.29
CA GLN A 299 15.73 -15.01 -2.19
C GLN A 299 15.30 -15.79 -0.95
N LEU A 300 14.01 -15.74 -0.59
CA LEU A 300 13.44 -16.51 0.51
C LEU A 300 13.51 -18.03 0.27
N SER A 301 13.32 -18.45 -0.98
CA SER A 301 13.35 -19.85 -1.39
C SER A 301 14.77 -20.41 -1.60
N SER A 302 15.76 -19.54 -1.73
CA SER A 302 17.16 -19.95 -1.91
C SER A 302 17.75 -20.56 -0.62
N GLN A 303 18.06 -21.86 -0.69
CA GLN A 303 18.93 -22.50 0.30
C GLN A 303 20.35 -21.97 0.09
N GLU A 304 20.99 -21.48 1.16
CA GLU A 304 22.43 -21.26 1.14
C GLU A 304 23.09 -22.59 0.80
N LYS A 305 23.68 -22.69 -0.40
CA LYS A 305 24.67 -23.73 -0.65
C LYS A 305 25.87 -23.36 0.21
N ALA A 306 25.99 -24.06 1.34
CA ALA A 306 27.09 -24.00 2.30
C ALA A 306 28.48 -24.08 1.63
#